data_AF-A0A932WMA1-F1
#
_entry.id   AF-A0A932WMA1-F1
#
_cell.length_a   1.000
_cell.length_b   1.000
_cell.length_c   1.000
_cell.angle_alpha   90.00
_cell.angle_beta   90.00
_cell.angle_gamma   90.00
#
_symmetry.space_group_name_H-M   'P 1'
#
loop_
_entity.id
_entity.type
_entity.pdbx_description
1 polymer ?
#
loop_
_entity_poly.entity_id
_entity_poly.type
_entity_poly.pdbx_seq_one_letter_code
_entity_poly.pdbx_strand_id
1 'polypeptide(L)'
;MAVWRQVGTRQALRECGSFLMGAAPVLFILGLFKFQIPVSNDLIAGQGLSDTLHRIVDPWRHVAIWRGAASGILQVAQANLVVLPLCFVLLGRRTQPAANAATWPIYLVGLMLAGYYAAYLTTPYDLNWHLSTSADRLLIQVWPLAVMTVFRQLRVPDELSPTLQPAHDRLELKFQAIEDSDPLRRKAA
;
A
#
# COMPACT_ATOMS: atom_id res chain seq x y z
N MET A 1 20.40 -8.63 7.28
CA MET A 1 20.64 -7.18 7.49
C MET A 1 21.99 -6.96 8.19
N ALA A 2 23.14 -6.96 7.49
CA ALA A 2 24.43 -6.52 8.07
C ALA A 2 25.54 -6.29 7.03
N VAL A 3 25.26 -5.62 5.91
CA VAL A 3 26.31 -5.23 4.92
C VAL A 3 27.19 -4.07 5.46
N TRP A 4 26.71 -3.35 6.47
CA TRP A 4 27.30 -2.10 6.98
C TRP A 4 28.58 -2.27 7.83
N ARG A 5 29.00 -3.50 8.17
CA ARG A 5 30.19 -3.73 9.02
C ARG A 5 31.49 -4.01 8.27
N GLN A 6 31.45 -4.25 6.94
CA GLN A 6 32.65 -4.64 6.19
C GLN A 6 33.29 -3.49 5.39
N VAL A 7 32.57 -2.40 5.16
CA VAL A 7 33.09 -1.23 4.44
C VAL A 7 33.57 -0.23 5.49
N GLY A 8 34.88 -0.15 5.70
CA GLY A 8 35.48 0.77 6.68
C GLY A 8 34.94 2.20 6.50
N THR A 9 34.76 2.91 7.61
CA THR A 9 34.10 4.24 7.65
C THR A 9 34.64 5.22 6.61
N ARG A 10 35.94 5.17 6.31
CA ARG A 10 36.59 5.99 5.26
C ARG A 10 36.09 5.70 3.84
N GLN A 11 35.80 4.44 3.52
CA GLN A 11 35.32 4.05 2.20
C GLN A 11 33.83 4.39 2.04
N ALA A 12 33.02 4.18 3.08
CA ALA A 12 31.63 4.63 3.12
C ALA A 12 31.53 6.16 2.95
N LEU A 13 32.42 6.93 3.58
CA LEU A 13 32.52 8.39 3.39
C LEU A 13 32.88 8.79 1.95
N ARG A 14 33.77 8.03 1.29
CA ARG A 14 34.14 8.29 -0.11
C ARG A 14 33.00 7.97 -1.08
N GLU A 15 32.28 6.88 -0.84
CA GLU A 15 31.11 6.49 -1.64
C GLU A 15 29.95 7.47 -1.47
N CYS A 16 29.63 7.86 -0.22
CA CYS A 16 28.70 8.96 0.06
C CYS A 16 29.15 10.26 -0.59
N GLY A 17 30.46 10.56 -0.59
CA GLY A 17 31.04 11.71 -1.28
C GLY A 17 30.78 11.68 -2.79
N SER A 18 31.02 10.54 -3.45
CA SER A 18 30.75 10.39 -4.88
C SER A 18 29.25 10.49 -5.22
N PHE A 19 28.38 9.96 -4.35
CA PHE A 19 26.93 10.06 -4.46
C PHE A 19 26.46 11.50 -4.30
N LEU A 20 26.95 12.21 -3.29
CA LEU A 20 26.65 13.62 -3.07
C LEU A 20 27.16 14.51 -4.21
N MET A 21 28.32 14.17 -4.78
CA MET A 21 28.86 14.89 -5.93
C MET A 21 27.98 14.72 -7.18
N GLY A 22 27.39 13.53 -7.38
CA GLY A 22 26.38 13.30 -8.42
C GLY A 22 25.04 13.99 -8.14
N ALA A 23 24.64 14.07 -6.87
CA ALA A 23 23.41 14.77 -6.45
C ALA A 23 23.57 16.30 -6.41
N ALA A 24 24.80 16.81 -6.34
CA ALA A 24 25.13 18.22 -6.19
C ALA A 24 24.44 19.14 -7.21
N PRO A 25 24.45 18.89 -8.53
CA PRO A 25 23.77 19.77 -9.49
C PRO A 25 22.26 19.82 -9.26
N VAL A 26 21.62 18.70 -8.88
CA VAL A 26 20.18 18.65 -8.61
C VAL A 26 19.86 19.40 -7.31
N LEU A 27 20.63 19.15 -6.25
CA LEU A 27 20.47 19.85 -4.97
C LEU A 27 20.75 21.35 -5.10
N PHE A 28 21.70 21.73 -5.95
CA PHE A 28 22.01 23.12 -6.25
C PHE A 28 20.85 23.80 -6.97
N ILE A 29 20.26 23.18 -8.00
CA ILE A 29 19.08 23.69 -8.69
C ILE A 29 17.88 23.78 -7.73
N LEU A 30 17.64 22.76 -6.91
CA LEU A 30 16.57 22.77 -5.89
C LEU A 30 16.80 23.86 -4.84
N GLY A 31 18.05 24.07 -4.43
CA GLY A 31 18.44 25.16 -3.54
C GLY A 31 18.13 26.51 -4.18
N LEU A 32 18.63 26.75 -5.40
CA LEU A 32 18.34 27.97 -6.15
C LEU A 32 16.84 28.22 -6.30
N PHE A 33 16.07 27.19 -6.64
CA PHE A 33 14.61 27.26 -6.74
C PHE A 33 13.97 27.66 -5.40
N LYS A 34 14.39 27.03 -4.30
CA LYS A 34 13.83 27.27 -2.96
C LYS A 34 14.23 28.63 -2.37
N PHE A 35 15.40 29.17 -2.76
CA PHE A 35 15.89 30.46 -2.27
C PHE A 35 15.48 31.64 -3.16
N GLN A 36 15.38 31.47 -4.48
CA GLN A 36 15.01 32.56 -5.40
C GLN A 36 13.51 32.69 -5.58
N ILE A 37 12.75 31.59 -5.48
CA ILE A 37 11.31 31.63 -5.62
C ILE A 37 10.72 31.50 -4.21
N PRO A 38 10.19 32.60 -3.64
CA PRO A 38 9.37 32.51 -2.44
C PRO A 38 8.05 31.85 -2.83
N VAL A 39 8.06 30.53 -3.06
CA VAL A 39 6.87 29.69 -2.96
C VAL A 39 6.62 29.49 -1.48
N SER A 40 6.26 30.60 -0.85
CA SER A 40 5.46 30.62 0.37
C SER A 40 4.41 29.51 0.21
N ASN A 41 4.52 28.43 0.99
CA ASN A 41 3.53 27.36 0.94
C ASN A 41 2.18 28.04 1.24
N ASP A 42 1.27 28.13 0.28
CA ASP A 42 0.00 28.87 0.42
C ASP A 42 -0.80 28.39 1.64
N LEU A 43 -0.58 27.13 2.04
CA LEU A 43 -1.13 26.53 3.25
C LEU A 43 -0.59 27.16 4.56
N ILE A 44 0.61 27.74 4.56
CA ILE A 44 1.34 28.20 5.76
C ILE A 44 1.56 29.71 5.72
N ALA A 45 1.84 30.29 4.55
CA ALA A 45 2.25 31.68 4.42
C ALA A 45 1.10 32.70 4.58
N GLY A 46 -0.15 32.23 4.54
CA GLY A 46 -1.36 33.05 4.78
C GLY A 46 -2.20 32.59 5.97
N GLN A 47 -1.70 31.70 6.83
CA GLN A 47 -2.47 31.15 7.95
C GLN A 47 -1.87 31.53 9.31
N GLY A 48 -2.66 32.19 10.16
CA GLY A 48 -2.37 32.24 11.59
C GLY A 48 -2.66 30.88 12.23
N LEU A 49 -1.81 30.43 13.15
CA LEU A 49 -2.03 29.20 13.95
C LEU A 49 -3.45 29.17 14.58
N SER A 50 -3.98 30.34 14.93
CA SER A 50 -5.33 30.49 15.46
C SER A 50 -6.44 30.17 14.45
N ASP A 51 -6.29 30.54 13.18
CA ASP A 51 -7.27 30.27 12.14
C ASP A 51 -7.27 28.78 11.77
N THR A 52 -6.10 28.14 11.76
CA THR A 52 -5.99 26.68 11.55
C THR A 52 -6.65 25.92 12.71
N LEU A 53 -6.45 26.34 13.96
CA LEU A 53 -7.11 25.75 15.12
C LEU A 53 -8.63 25.91 15.07
N HIS A 54 -9.13 27.07 14.66
CA HIS A 54 -10.57 27.30 14.52
C HIS A 54 -11.18 26.37 13.45
N ARG A 55 -10.46 26.10 12.36
CA ARG A 55 -10.89 25.15 11.31
C ARG A 55 -10.85 23.70 11.77
N ILE A 56 -9.91 23.33 12.63
CA ILE A 56 -9.80 21.97 13.19
C ILE A 56 -11.00 21.66 14.10
N VAL A 57 -11.49 22.65 14.84
CA VAL A 57 -12.62 22.48 15.77
C VAL A 57 -13.97 22.56 15.06
N ASP A 58 -14.03 23.10 13.84
CA ASP A 58 -15.27 23.27 13.08
C ASP A 58 -15.95 21.91 12.74
N PRO A 59 -17.10 21.57 13.36
CA PRO A 59 -17.79 20.30 13.15
C PRO A 59 -18.28 20.12 11.71
N TRP A 60 -18.59 21.21 11.01
CA TRP A 60 -19.15 21.15 9.67
C TRP A 60 -18.12 20.63 8.66
N ARG A 61 -16.85 21.01 8.84
CA ARG A 61 -15.73 20.52 8.02
C ARG A 61 -15.56 19.01 8.15
N HIS A 62 -15.67 18.48 9.36
CA HIS A 62 -15.61 17.03 9.59
C HIS A 62 -16.72 16.30 8.86
N VAL A 63 -17.96 16.78 8.98
CA VAL A 63 -19.12 16.18 8.30
C VAL A 63 -18.96 16.21 6.78
N ALA A 64 -18.47 17.31 6.22
CA ALA A 64 -18.23 17.43 4.79
C ALA A 64 -17.15 16.44 4.30
N ILE A 65 -16.04 16.27 5.04
CA ILE A 65 -15.01 15.27 4.70
C ILE A 65 -15.60 13.86 4.75
N TRP A 66 -16.34 13.51 5.81
CA TRP A 66 -16.96 12.20 5.95
C TRP A 66 -18.01 11.93 4.86
N ARG A 67 -18.81 12.93 4.49
CA ARG A 67 -19.74 12.83 3.36
C ARG A 67 -19.01 12.60 2.04
N GLY A 68 -17.95 13.36 1.76
CA GLY A 68 -17.14 13.18 0.55
C GLY A 68 -16.46 11.81 0.50
N ALA A 69 -15.96 11.33 1.64
CA ALA A 69 -15.40 9.99 1.76
C ALA A 69 -16.47 8.91 1.52
N ALA A 70 -17.67 9.06 2.10
CA ALA A 70 -18.77 8.13 1.92
C ALA A 70 -19.25 8.09 0.46
N SER A 71 -19.41 9.24 -0.19
CA SER A 71 -19.80 9.29 -1.60
C SER A 71 -18.74 8.66 -2.51
N GLY A 72 -17.46 8.90 -2.23
CA GLY A 72 -16.35 8.29 -2.96
C GLY A 72 -16.30 6.77 -2.82
N ILE A 73 -16.49 6.26 -1.59
CA ILE A 73 -16.59 4.83 -1.33
C ILE A 73 -17.79 4.23 -2.06
N LEU A 74 -18.96 4.89 -2.03
CA LEU A 74 -20.16 4.41 -2.72
C LEU A 74 -19.98 4.37 -4.23
N GLN A 75 -19.32 5.35 -4.84
CA GLN A 75 -19.04 5.38 -6.28
C GLN A 75 -18.15 4.21 -6.69
N VAL A 76 -17.10 3.94 -5.92
CA VAL A 76 -16.20 2.80 -6.14
C VAL A 76 -16.91 1.48 -5.87
N ALA A 77 -17.73 1.42 -4.82
CA ALA A 77 -18.54 0.25 -4.50
C ALA A 77 -19.56 -0.03 -5.61
N GLN A 78 -20.20 0.98 -6.19
CA GLN A 78 -21.09 0.86 -7.34
C GLN A 78 -20.39 0.29 -8.57
N ALA A 79 -19.18 0.76 -8.87
CA ALA A 79 -18.38 0.23 -9.98
C ALA A 79 -17.97 -1.24 -9.76
N ASN A 80 -17.84 -1.69 -8.51
CA ASN A 80 -17.35 -3.02 -8.14
C ASN A 80 -18.41 -3.87 -7.41
N LEU A 81 -19.68 -3.47 -7.51
CA LEU A 81 -20.77 -3.94 -6.64
C LEU A 81 -21.11 -5.41 -6.86
N VAL A 82 -20.75 -5.94 -8.02
CA VAL A 82 -20.94 -7.34 -8.38
C VAL A 82 -19.68 -8.15 -8.07
N VAL A 83 -18.51 -7.64 -8.44
CA VAL A 83 -17.24 -8.40 -8.43
C VAL A 83 -16.81 -8.75 -7.00
N LEU A 84 -16.77 -7.76 -6.09
CA LEU A 84 -16.29 -7.96 -4.72
C LEU A 84 -17.16 -8.93 -3.90
N PRO A 85 -18.50 -8.77 -3.83
CA PRO A 85 -19.33 -9.71 -3.09
C PRO A 85 -19.42 -11.07 -3.79
N LEU A 86 -19.38 -11.14 -5.12
CA LEU A 86 -19.32 -12.41 -5.84
C LEU A 86 -18.02 -13.16 -5.49
N CYS A 87 -16.87 -12.50 -5.49
CA CYS A 87 -15.60 -13.09 -5.03
C CYS A 87 -15.68 -13.51 -3.56
N PHE A 88 -16.31 -12.72 -2.69
CA PHE A 88 -16.46 -13.06 -1.28
C PHE A 88 -17.37 -14.27 -1.04
N VAL A 89 -18.47 -14.38 -1.79
CA VAL A 89 -19.40 -15.51 -1.75
C VAL A 89 -18.77 -16.77 -2.33
N LEU A 90 -18.05 -16.65 -3.46
CA LEU A 90 -17.44 -17.80 -4.14
C LEU A 90 -16.23 -18.36 -3.41
N LEU A 91 -15.35 -17.51 -2.88
CA LEU A 91 -14.11 -17.95 -2.24
C LEU A 91 -14.24 -18.09 -0.72
N GLY A 92 -15.16 -17.35 -0.09
CA GLY A 92 -15.31 -17.32 1.36
C GLY A 92 -14.14 -16.66 2.09
N ARG A 93 -14.27 -16.53 3.41
CA ARG A 93 -13.23 -15.94 4.27
C ARG A 93 -12.21 -16.99 4.65
N ARG A 94 -10.91 -16.66 4.57
CA ARG A 94 -9.83 -17.53 5.02
C ARG A 94 -10.00 -17.88 6.52
N THR A 95 -9.99 -19.16 6.86
CA THR A 95 -10.22 -19.65 8.23
C THR A 95 -8.97 -19.67 9.09
N GLN A 96 -7.78 -19.70 8.49
CA GLN A 96 -6.49 -19.57 9.17
C GLN A 96 -5.71 -18.37 8.60
N PRO A 97 -5.81 -17.18 9.22
CA PRO A 97 -4.89 -16.11 8.88
C PRO A 97 -3.48 -16.63 9.18
N ALA A 98 -2.59 -16.62 8.18
CA ALA A 98 -1.20 -17.00 8.40
C ALA A 98 -0.66 -16.25 9.64
N ALA A 99 0.01 -16.93 10.57
CA ALA A 99 0.46 -16.33 11.84
C ALA A 99 1.35 -15.08 11.65
N ASN A 100 1.95 -14.93 10.46
CA ASN A 100 2.69 -13.75 10.00
C ASN A 100 1.88 -12.88 9.02
N ALA A 101 0.57 -12.83 9.17
CA ALA A 101 -0.31 -11.97 8.39
C ALA A 101 -0.08 -10.51 8.81
N ALA A 102 1.06 -9.95 8.40
CA ALA A 102 1.45 -8.59 8.68
C ALA A 102 0.27 -7.65 8.34
N THR A 103 -0.34 -7.09 9.38
CA THR A 103 -1.40 -6.05 9.34
C THR A 103 -0.90 -4.74 8.74
N TRP A 104 0.36 -4.70 8.32
CA TRP A 104 1.04 -3.58 7.68
C TRP A 104 0.23 -2.87 6.59
N PRO A 105 -0.45 -3.55 5.64
CA PRO A 105 -1.22 -2.84 4.61
C PRO A 105 -2.37 -2.03 5.19
N ILE A 106 -3.02 -2.53 6.25
CA ILE A 106 -4.10 -1.81 6.94
C ILE A 106 -3.55 -0.56 7.62
N TYR A 107 -2.39 -0.67 8.27
CA TYR A 107 -1.73 0.48 8.88
C TYR A 107 -1.29 1.51 7.84
N LEU A 108 -0.76 1.08 6.70
CA LEU A 108 -0.37 1.98 5.61
C LEU A 108 -1.58 2.72 5.02
N VAL A 109 -2.68 2.02 4.75
CA VAL A 109 -3.92 2.64 4.28
C VAL A 109 -4.46 3.61 5.33
N GLY A 110 -4.48 3.22 6.61
CA GLY A 110 -4.90 4.08 7.71
C GLY A 110 -4.03 5.35 7.83
N LEU A 111 -2.71 5.22 7.72
CA LEU A 111 -1.77 6.34 7.77
C LEU A 111 -1.95 7.29 6.58
N MET A 112 -2.15 6.74 5.38
CA MET A 112 -2.46 7.55 4.18
C MET A 112 -3.76 8.33 4.36
N LEU A 113 -4.85 7.66 4.78
CA LEU A 113 -6.14 8.30 5.02
C LEU A 113 -6.04 9.39 6.10
N ALA A 114 -5.30 9.14 7.18
CA ALA A 114 -5.06 10.12 8.23
C ALA A 114 -4.29 11.35 7.70
N GLY A 115 -3.26 11.13 6.88
CA GLY A 115 -2.51 12.21 6.23
C GLY A 115 -3.39 13.07 5.32
N TYR A 116 -4.23 12.44 4.50
CA TYR A 116 -5.16 13.16 3.63
C TYR A 116 -6.24 13.90 4.41
N TYR A 117 -6.79 13.27 5.45
CA TYR A 117 -7.73 13.91 6.35
C TYR A 117 -7.14 15.16 7.00
N ALA A 118 -5.90 15.09 7.50
CA ALA A 118 -5.21 16.25 8.04
C ALA A 118 -5.00 17.35 6.98
N ALA A 119 -4.66 16.97 5.74
CA ALA A 119 -4.51 17.92 4.63
C ALA A 119 -5.82 18.63 4.29
N TYR A 120 -6.96 17.92 4.24
CA TYR A 120 -8.28 18.54 4.02
C TYR A 120 -8.72 19.40 5.20
N LEU A 121 -8.39 19.02 6.43
CA LEU A 121 -8.77 19.77 7.63
C LEU A 121 -8.02 21.11 7.71
N THR A 122 -6.73 21.12 7.37
CA THR A 122 -5.85 22.30 7.42
C THR A 122 -5.97 23.21 6.19
N THR A 123 -6.67 22.78 5.15
CA THR A 123 -6.77 23.54 3.89
C THR A 123 -7.57 24.85 4.07
N PRO A 124 -7.07 25.98 3.52
CA PRO A 124 -7.79 27.26 3.55
C PRO A 124 -8.89 27.33 2.48
N TYR A 125 -8.82 26.48 1.45
CA TYR A 125 -9.75 26.49 0.33
C TYR A 125 -11.13 25.95 0.70
N ASP A 126 -12.12 26.23 -0.16
CA ASP A 126 -13.46 25.66 -0.03
C ASP A 126 -13.38 24.14 -0.11
N LEU A 127 -13.86 23.49 0.94
CA LEU A 127 -13.73 22.05 1.12
C LEU A 127 -14.53 21.26 0.07
N ASN A 128 -15.67 21.78 -0.39
CA ASN A 128 -16.48 21.11 -1.40
C ASN A 128 -15.79 21.15 -2.76
N TRP A 129 -15.19 22.28 -3.12
CA TRP A 129 -14.39 22.40 -4.34
C TRP A 129 -13.14 21.51 -4.28
N HIS A 130 -12.48 21.45 -3.12
CA HIS A 130 -11.28 20.64 -2.97
C HIS A 130 -11.62 19.14 -3.06
N LEU A 131 -12.69 18.70 -2.39
CA LEU A 131 -13.15 17.31 -2.48
C LEU A 131 -13.61 16.95 -3.89
N SER A 132 -14.40 17.79 -4.57
CA SER A 132 -14.92 17.46 -5.91
C SER A 132 -13.82 17.34 -6.97
N THR A 133 -12.71 18.05 -6.82
CA THR A 133 -11.61 18.04 -7.80
C THR A 133 -10.53 17.00 -7.51
N SER A 134 -10.40 16.55 -6.26
CA SER A 134 -9.28 15.68 -5.84
C SER A 134 -9.70 14.31 -5.30
N ALA A 135 -10.97 14.10 -4.95
CA ALA A 135 -11.45 12.81 -4.43
C ALA A 135 -11.22 11.65 -5.40
N ASP A 136 -11.47 11.85 -6.71
CA ASP A 136 -11.28 10.79 -7.71
C ASP A 136 -9.82 10.31 -7.75
N ARG A 137 -8.87 11.25 -7.73
CA ARG A 137 -7.43 10.93 -7.72
C ARG A 137 -7.03 10.17 -6.46
N LEU A 138 -7.58 10.58 -5.32
CA LEU A 138 -7.36 9.94 -4.03
C LEU A 138 -7.85 8.49 -4.04
N LEU A 139 -9.06 8.27 -4.54
CA LEU A 139 -9.69 6.96 -4.62
C LEU A 139 -8.90 6.03 -5.53
N ILE A 140 -8.45 6.50 -6.69
CA ILE A 140 -7.61 5.72 -7.61
C ILE A 140 -6.29 5.30 -6.94
N GLN A 141 -5.71 6.14 -6.09
CA GLN A 141 -4.46 5.82 -5.38
C GLN A 141 -4.66 4.81 -4.25
N VAL A 142 -5.75 4.92 -3.49
CA VAL A 142 -6.04 4.02 -2.36
C VAL A 142 -6.61 2.67 -2.82
N TRP A 143 -7.25 2.64 -4.00
CA TRP A 143 -7.95 1.47 -4.52
C TRP A 143 -7.10 0.20 -4.63
N PRO A 144 -5.89 0.19 -5.24
CA PRO A 144 -5.08 -1.03 -5.35
C PRO A 144 -4.74 -1.63 -3.98
N LEU A 145 -4.48 -0.79 -2.98
CA LEU A 145 -4.20 -1.24 -1.63
C LEU A 145 -5.44 -1.82 -0.95
N ALA A 146 -6.60 -1.20 -1.16
CA ALA A 146 -7.88 -1.71 -0.64
C ALA A 146 -8.21 -3.08 -1.27
N VAL A 147 -8.08 -3.20 -2.59
CA VAL A 147 -8.30 -4.45 -3.33
C VAL A 147 -7.34 -5.54 -2.87
N MET A 148 -6.05 -5.26 -2.77
CA MET A 148 -5.05 -6.19 -2.23
C MET A 148 -5.40 -6.65 -0.81
N THR A 149 -5.88 -5.72 0.03
CA THR A 149 -6.29 -6.04 1.41
C THR A 149 -7.52 -6.95 1.45
N VAL A 150 -8.47 -6.79 0.51
CA VAL A 150 -9.64 -7.67 0.40
C VAL A 150 -9.25 -9.05 -0.15
N PHE A 151 -8.53 -9.12 -1.27
CA PHE A 151 -8.14 -10.40 -1.88
C PHE A 151 -7.27 -11.25 -0.96
N ARG A 152 -6.50 -10.63 -0.07
CA ARG A 152 -5.74 -11.37 0.95
C ARG A 152 -6.63 -12.05 2.01
N GLN A 153 -7.81 -11.48 2.28
CA GLN A 153 -8.78 -12.06 3.23
C GLN A 153 -9.63 -13.15 2.59
N LEU A 154 -9.73 -13.14 1.25
CA LEU A 154 -10.36 -14.21 0.49
C LEU A 154 -9.51 -15.47 0.57
N ARG A 155 -10.19 -16.60 0.59
CA ARG A 155 -9.55 -17.92 0.51
C ARG A 155 -8.90 -18.09 -0.86
N VAL A 156 -7.73 -18.71 -0.93
CA VAL A 156 -7.10 -19.06 -2.21
C VAL A 156 -7.71 -20.35 -2.77
N PRO A 157 -7.85 -20.51 -4.11
CA PRO A 157 -8.38 -21.73 -4.73
C PRO A 157 -7.67 -23.01 -4.29
N ASP A 158 -6.36 -22.94 -4.03
CA ASP A 158 -5.56 -24.08 -3.57
C ASP A 158 -6.05 -24.63 -2.22
N GLU A 159 -6.65 -23.79 -1.36
CA GLU A 159 -7.26 -24.21 -0.09
C GLU A 159 -8.68 -24.81 -0.26
N LEU A 160 -9.30 -24.66 -1.45
CA LEU A 160 -10.63 -25.21 -1.79
C LEU A 160 -10.54 -26.65 -2.32
N SER A 161 -9.34 -27.10 -2.71
CA SER A 161 -9.08 -28.46 -3.19
C SER A 161 -8.20 -29.30 -2.24
N PRO A 162 -8.56 -29.48 -0.95
CA PRO A 162 -7.85 -30.42 -0.08
C PRO A 162 -7.96 -31.87 -0.57
N THR A 163 -8.86 -32.16 -1.50
CA THR A 163 -9.09 -33.48 -2.10
C THR A 163 -8.07 -33.87 -3.19
N LEU A 164 -7.34 -32.93 -3.79
CA LEU A 164 -6.40 -33.22 -4.90
C LEU A 164 -4.94 -33.38 -4.45
N GLN A 165 -4.53 -32.74 -3.35
CA GLN A 165 -3.20 -32.92 -2.75
C GLN A 165 -2.86 -34.37 -2.36
N PRO A 166 -3.74 -35.14 -1.68
CA PRO A 166 -3.44 -36.53 -1.36
C PRO A 166 -3.37 -37.43 -2.61
N ALA A 167 -3.91 -37.00 -3.76
CA ALA A 167 -3.83 -37.74 -5.00
C ALA A 167 -2.51 -37.49 -5.73
N HIS A 168 -2.02 -36.24 -5.75
CA HIS A 168 -0.71 -35.90 -6.33
C HIS A 168 0.43 -36.58 -5.55
N ASP A 169 0.43 -36.48 -4.22
CA ASP A 169 1.45 -37.12 -3.37
C ASP A 169 1.43 -38.65 -3.49
N ARG A 170 0.24 -39.26 -3.64
CA ARG A 170 0.12 -40.72 -3.91
C ARG A 170 0.64 -41.11 -5.27
N LEU A 171 0.48 -40.27 -6.29
CA LEU A 171 0.95 -40.56 -7.64
C LEU A 171 2.47 -40.44 -7.70
N GLU A 172 3.07 -39.42 -7.08
CA GLU A 172 4.53 -39.31 -6.97
C GLU A 172 5.13 -40.48 -6.20
N LEU A 173 4.54 -40.88 -5.07
CA LEU A 173 4.98 -42.06 -4.33
C LEU A 173 4.85 -43.36 -5.15
N LYS A 174 3.79 -43.50 -5.95
CA LYS A 174 3.63 -44.64 -6.85
C LYS A 174 4.63 -44.61 -8.01
N PHE A 175 4.91 -43.45 -8.59
CA PHE A 175 5.90 -43.30 -9.65
C PHE A 175 7.32 -43.58 -9.13
N GLN A 176 7.68 -43.06 -7.97
CA GLN A 176 8.95 -43.39 -7.30
C GLN A 176 9.06 -44.88 -6.98
N ALA A 177 8.00 -45.50 -6.45
CA ALA A 177 8.00 -46.94 -6.19
C ALA A 177 8.14 -47.78 -7.47
N ILE A 178 7.55 -47.34 -8.58
CA ILE A 178 7.71 -47.98 -9.89
C ILE A 178 9.13 -47.79 -10.43
N GLU A 179 9.67 -46.58 -10.32
CA GLU A 179 11.04 -46.24 -10.78
C GLU A 179 12.13 -46.96 -9.97
N ASP A 180 11.92 -47.16 -8.65
CA ASP A 180 12.81 -47.96 -7.79
C ASP A 180 12.66 -49.47 -8.00
N SER A 181 11.50 -49.91 -8.50
CA SER A 181 11.26 -51.32 -8.86
C SER A 181 11.83 -51.71 -10.21
N ASP A 182 12.33 -50.75 -11.01
CA ASP A 182 12.90 -51.02 -12.32
C ASP A 182 14.24 -51.79 -12.20
N PRO A 183 14.28 -53.06 -12.63
CA PRO A 183 15.47 -53.90 -12.51
C PRO A 183 16.65 -53.41 -13.37
N LEU A 184 16.41 -52.53 -14.35
CA LEU A 184 17.46 -51.96 -15.20
C LEU A 184 18.29 -50.92 -14.46
N ARG A 185 17.69 -50.15 -13.53
CA ARG A 185 18.39 -49.12 -12.76
C ARG A 185 19.29 -49.71 -11.66
N ARG A 186 18.88 -50.83 -11.06
CA ARG A 186 19.69 -51.57 -10.06
C ARG A 186 21.00 -52.16 -10.60
N LYS A 187 21.15 -52.29 -11.92
CA LYS A 187 22.38 -52.80 -12.55
C LYS A 187 23.33 -51.68 -12.98
N ALA A 188 22.92 -50.42 -12.87
CA ALA A 188 23.69 -49.24 -13.30
C ALA A 188 24.30 -48.44 -12.13
N ALA A 189 24.05 -48.84 -10.89
CA ALA A 189 24.65 -48.32 -9.66
C ALA A 189 25.54 -49.41 -9.03
#